data_AF-A0A0G0FZW2-F1
#
_entry.id   AF-A0A0G0FZW2-F1
#
_cell.length_a   1.000
_cell.length_b   1.000
_cell.length_c   1.000
_cell.angle_alpha   90.00
_cell.angle_beta   90.00
_cell.angle_gamma   90.00
#
_symmetry.space_group_name_H-M   'P 1'
#
loop_
_entity.id
_entity.type
_entity.pdbx_description
1 polymer ?
#
loop_
_entity_poly.entity_id
_entity_poly.type
_entity_poly.pdbx_seq_one_letter_code
_entity_poly.pdbx_strand_id
1 'polypeptide(L)'
;MLRSGLIFGVGSILIGYFYATKDYWNPPYIFNNVLHFEDFLYGFFFGGLASEIFEIILGKKSIKRAKKPHKKFVIIALIITIATFVICVNILKLNSIVAHILPPMIIGLICIVYRRDFIVPALLSGLFLVIITFAWQSLIMLFYPEVISNIWYVQNLSGVLISGIPLEELIFGFSLGFGASCFYELLMGYEYTKK
;
A
#
# COMPACT_ATOMS: atom_id res chain seq x y z
N MET A 1 13.77 -1.38 -2.49
CA MET A 1 13.37 -1.84 -1.14
C MET A 1 13.72 -0.83 -0.04
N LEU A 2 15.00 -0.54 0.23
CA LEU A 2 15.37 0.35 1.36
C LEU A 2 14.81 1.78 1.23
N ARG A 3 14.95 2.41 0.05
CA ARG A 3 14.47 3.79 -0.16
C ARG A 3 12.95 3.88 -0.13
N SER A 4 12.26 2.96 -0.80
CA SER A 4 10.80 2.88 -0.79
C SER A 4 10.29 2.60 0.62
N GLY A 5 10.86 1.63 1.32
CA GLY A 5 10.54 1.33 2.71
C GLY A 5 10.68 2.55 3.62
N LEU A 6 11.78 3.33 3.52
CA LEU A 6 11.92 4.54 4.34
C LEU A 6 10.80 5.55 4.10
N ILE A 7 10.42 5.77 2.84
CA ILE A 7 9.33 6.71 2.48
C ILE A 7 8.00 6.22 3.06
N PHE A 8 7.66 4.94 2.85
CA PHE A 8 6.42 4.38 3.36
C PHE A 8 6.39 4.28 4.89
N GLY A 9 7.52 3.97 5.54
CA GLY A 9 7.62 3.94 7.00
C GLY A 9 7.36 5.30 7.63
N VAL A 10 8.00 6.36 7.11
CA VAL A 10 7.74 7.73 7.59
C VAL A 10 6.30 8.15 7.31
N GLY A 11 5.79 7.86 6.12
CA GLY A 11 4.40 8.13 5.76
C GLY A 11 3.40 7.42 6.67
N SER A 12 3.68 6.17 7.04
CA SER A 12 2.85 5.35 7.91
C SER A 12 2.71 5.96 9.31
N ILE A 13 3.80 6.45 9.92
CA ILE A 13 3.70 7.14 11.22
C ILE A 13 2.80 8.38 11.11
N LEU A 14 3.03 9.23 10.11
CA LEU A 14 2.31 10.49 9.96
C LEU A 14 0.81 10.22 9.73
N ILE A 15 0.50 9.33 8.80
CA ILE A 15 -0.89 9.04 8.48
C ILE A 15 -1.57 8.27 9.62
N GLY A 16 -0.84 7.35 10.26
CA GLY A 16 -1.27 6.60 11.44
C GLY A 16 -1.74 7.52 12.56
N TYR A 17 -0.85 8.42 12.96
CA TYR A 17 -1.09 9.37 14.05
C TYR A 17 -2.18 10.39 13.74
N PHE A 18 -2.18 10.98 12.53
CA PHE A 18 -3.13 12.06 12.23
C PHE A 18 -4.52 11.57 11.83
N TYR A 19 -4.64 10.36 11.25
CA TYR A 19 -5.86 9.89 10.60
C TYR A 19 -6.26 8.48 11.03
N ALA A 20 -5.46 7.46 10.72
CA ALA A 20 -5.88 6.05 10.82
C ALA A 20 -6.34 5.64 12.23
N THR A 21 -5.66 6.16 13.26
CA THR A 21 -5.94 5.88 14.68
C THR A 21 -7.30 6.38 15.18
N LYS A 22 -7.92 7.30 14.44
CA LYS A 22 -9.15 7.99 14.87
C LYS A 22 -10.42 7.29 14.41
N ASP A 23 -10.40 6.61 13.27
CA ASP A 23 -11.63 6.14 12.62
C ASP A 23 -11.51 4.77 11.93
N TYR A 24 -10.31 4.21 11.77
CA TYR A 24 -10.11 2.94 11.09
C TYR A 24 -9.53 1.83 11.99
N TRP A 25 -8.46 2.11 12.73
CA TRP A 25 -7.65 1.09 13.40
C TRP A 25 -7.06 1.66 14.69
N ASN A 26 -6.94 0.90 15.77
CA ASN A 26 -6.38 1.35 17.05
C ASN A 26 -5.71 0.20 17.83
N PRO A 27 -4.45 -0.12 17.53
CA PRO A 27 -3.74 -1.24 18.11
C PRO A 27 -3.15 -0.86 19.47
N PRO A 28 -2.94 -1.84 20.35
CA PRO A 28 -2.05 -1.64 21.49
C PRO A 28 -0.61 -1.56 21.00
N TYR A 29 0.04 -0.40 21.22
CA TYR A 29 1.45 -0.20 20.90
C TYR A 29 2.35 -0.72 22.03
N ILE A 30 3.49 -1.32 21.69
CA ILE A 30 4.48 -1.82 22.67
C ILE A 30 5.22 -0.63 23.26
N PHE A 31 5.61 0.32 22.41
CA PHE A 31 6.21 1.57 22.83
C PHE A 31 5.15 2.66 22.91
N ASN A 32 4.87 3.16 24.11
CA ASN A 32 3.88 4.22 24.35
C ASN A 32 4.40 5.63 23.98
N ASN A 33 5.20 5.71 22.90
CA ASN A 33 5.78 6.95 22.41
C ASN A 33 4.80 7.65 21.45
N VAL A 34 4.84 8.98 21.40
CA VAL A 34 4.03 9.80 20.47
C VAL A 34 4.24 9.40 19.01
N LEU A 35 5.43 8.89 18.68
CA LEU A 35 5.74 8.30 17.39
C LEU A 35 5.75 6.79 17.55
N HIS A 36 4.63 6.16 17.17
CA HIS A 36 4.48 4.72 17.16
C HIS A 36 5.50 4.10 16.19
N PHE A 37 6.58 3.53 16.72
CA PHE A 37 7.68 2.98 15.92
C PHE A 37 7.24 1.74 15.13
N GLU A 38 6.22 1.04 15.63
CA GLU A 38 5.58 -0.11 15.02
C GLU A 38 4.91 0.27 13.68
N ASP A 39 4.29 1.45 13.60
CA ASP A 39 3.71 1.96 12.36
C ASP A 39 4.80 2.22 11.31
N PHE A 40 5.98 2.68 11.74
CA PHE A 40 7.15 2.80 10.86
C PHE A 40 7.59 1.45 10.33
N LEU A 41 7.75 0.45 11.20
CA LEU A 41 8.17 -0.89 10.78
C LEU A 41 7.16 -1.49 9.81
N TYR A 42 5.86 -1.38 10.11
CA TYR A 42 4.80 -1.82 9.22
C TYR A 42 4.92 -1.15 7.85
N GLY A 43 4.92 0.18 7.78
CA GLY A 43 5.06 0.91 6.53
C GLY A 43 6.36 0.60 5.79
N PHE A 44 7.46 0.44 6.52
CA PHE A 44 8.77 0.16 5.96
C PHE A 44 8.83 -1.20 5.27
N PHE A 45 8.42 -2.26 5.96
CA PHE A 45 8.44 -3.61 5.40
C PHE A 45 7.38 -3.76 4.33
N PHE A 46 6.15 -3.31 4.59
CA PHE A 46 5.02 -3.51 3.68
C PHE A 46 5.15 -2.68 2.41
N GLY A 47 5.53 -1.40 2.52
CA GLY A 47 5.79 -0.54 1.37
C GLY A 47 7.07 -0.90 0.61
N GLY A 48 8.11 -1.32 1.33
CA GLY A 48 9.34 -1.84 0.73
C GLY A 48 9.08 -3.09 -0.10
N LEU A 49 8.32 -4.05 0.45
CA LEU A 49 7.89 -5.25 -0.23
C LEU A 49 7.01 -4.93 -1.44
N ALA A 50 5.99 -4.08 -1.26
CA ALA A 50 5.07 -3.69 -2.33
C ALA A 50 5.78 -3.13 -3.57
N SER A 51 6.86 -2.37 -3.37
CA SER A 51 7.63 -1.78 -4.47
C SER A 51 8.48 -2.77 -5.28
N GLU A 52 8.80 -3.94 -4.72
CA GLU A 52 9.78 -4.89 -5.29
C GLU A 52 9.20 -6.29 -5.53
N ILE A 53 7.97 -6.55 -5.06
CA ILE A 53 7.38 -7.89 -5.02
C ILE A 53 7.39 -8.57 -6.40
N PHE A 54 7.15 -7.81 -7.46
CA PHE A 54 7.20 -8.32 -8.83
C PHE A 54 8.58 -8.82 -9.23
N GLU A 55 9.64 -8.07 -8.91
CA GLU A 55 11.02 -8.47 -9.19
C GLU A 55 11.42 -9.72 -8.41
N ILE A 56 10.95 -9.85 -7.17
CA ILE A 56 11.21 -11.01 -6.31
C ILE A 56 10.61 -12.27 -6.94
N ILE A 57 9.39 -12.18 -7.49
CA ILE A 57 8.65 -13.33 -8.02
C ILE A 57 9.17 -13.76 -9.40
N LEU A 58 9.34 -12.81 -10.33
CA LEU A 58 9.76 -13.14 -11.71
C LEU A 58 11.28 -13.14 -11.92
N GLY A 59 12.04 -12.76 -10.90
CA GLY A 59 13.49 -12.63 -10.93
C GLY A 59 13.97 -11.37 -11.67
N LYS A 60 15.04 -10.77 -11.15
CA LYS A 60 15.68 -9.52 -11.62
C LYS A 60 16.10 -9.49 -13.10
N LYS A 61 16.00 -10.61 -13.83
CA LYS A 61 16.42 -10.74 -15.24
C LYS A 61 15.42 -10.13 -16.24
N SER A 62 14.24 -9.71 -15.80
CA SER A 62 13.14 -9.27 -16.68
C SER A 62 13.10 -7.77 -16.95
N ILE A 63 14.03 -6.99 -16.37
CA ILE A 63 14.07 -5.52 -16.51
C ILE A 63 15.25 -5.13 -17.38
N LYS A 64 14.97 -4.46 -18.51
CA LYS A 64 15.99 -3.67 -19.20
C LYS A 64 15.88 -2.23 -18.71
N ARG A 65 17.03 -1.63 -18.41
CA ARG A 65 17.15 -0.20 -18.09
C ARG A 65 16.85 0.59 -19.36
N ALA A 66 15.63 1.08 -19.53
CA ALA A 66 15.24 1.76 -20.75
C ALA A 66 14.44 3.04 -20.44
N LYS A 67 15.04 4.15 -20.87
CA LYS A 67 14.64 5.57 -20.76
C LYS A 67 14.98 6.29 -19.46
N LYS A 68 15.20 7.60 -19.61
CA LYS A 68 15.44 8.53 -18.51
C LYS A 68 14.19 8.60 -17.64
N PRO A 69 14.33 8.72 -16.30
CA PRO A 69 13.20 8.85 -15.40
C PRO A 69 12.33 10.05 -15.78
N HIS A 70 11.01 9.84 -15.81
CA HIS A 70 10.04 10.90 -16.13
C HIS A 70 9.76 11.77 -14.91
N LYS A 71 10.77 12.56 -14.47
CA LYS A 71 10.71 13.37 -13.25
C LYS A 71 9.42 14.21 -13.11
N LYS A 72 8.96 14.82 -14.20
CA LYS A 72 7.70 15.60 -14.21
C LYS A 72 6.49 14.73 -13.87
N PHE A 73 6.39 13.55 -14.47
CA PHE A 73 5.30 12.63 -14.20
C PHE A 73 5.33 12.13 -12.77
N VAL A 74 6.52 11.77 -12.25
CA VAL A 74 6.69 11.35 -10.84
C VAL A 74 6.18 12.42 -9.89
N ILE A 75 6.55 13.69 -10.11
CA ILE A 75 6.08 14.80 -9.27
C ILE A 75 4.56 14.95 -9.36
N ILE A 76 3.99 14.89 -10.58
CA ILE A 76 2.54 14.96 -10.78
C ILE A 76 1.83 13.80 -10.06
N ALA A 77 2.34 12.57 -10.19
CA ALA A 77 1.82 11.38 -9.54
C ALA A 77 1.85 11.52 -8.00
N LEU A 78 2.94 12.04 -7.42
CA LEU A 78 3.00 12.32 -5.98
C LEU A 78 1.98 13.37 -5.56
N ILE A 79 1.84 14.46 -6.32
CA ILE A 79 0.83 15.50 -6.06
C ILE A 79 -0.57 14.91 -6.11
N ILE A 80 -0.88 14.09 -7.12
CA ILE A 80 -2.18 13.41 -7.24
C ILE A 80 -2.42 12.49 -6.03
N THR A 81 -1.42 11.71 -5.62
CA THR A 81 -1.53 10.81 -4.46
C THR A 81 -1.90 11.59 -3.20
N ILE A 82 -1.16 12.66 -2.90
CA ILE A 82 -1.38 13.51 -1.72
C ILE A 82 -2.72 14.22 -1.82
N ALA A 83 -3.04 14.80 -2.99
CA ALA A 83 -4.30 15.50 -3.21
C ALA A 83 -5.49 14.57 -3.05
N THR A 84 -5.46 13.37 -3.64
CA THR A 84 -6.52 12.36 -3.48
C THR A 84 -6.70 12.01 -2.01
N PHE A 85 -5.61 11.73 -1.28
CA PHE A 85 -5.70 11.42 0.15
C PHE A 85 -6.37 12.57 0.93
N VAL A 86 -5.89 13.80 0.75
CA VAL A 86 -6.41 15.00 1.43
C VAL A 86 -7.87 15.25 1.09
N ILE A 87 -8.27 15.10 -0.19
CA ILE A 87 -9.65 15.26 -0.62
C ILE A 87 -10.54 14.19 0.03
N CYS A 88 -10.12 12.92 0.04
CA CYS A 88 -10.89 11.83 0.63
C CYS A 88 -11.18 12.09 2.11
N VAL A 89 -10.17 12.46 2.89
CA VAL A 89 -10.33 12.61 4.34
C VAL A 89 -10.93 13.97 4.72
N ASN A 90 -10.39 15.07 4.19
CA ASN A 90 -10.74 16.40 4.70
C ASN A 90 -12.00 16.98 4.05
N ILE A 91 -12.29 16.64 2.79
CA ILE A 91 -13.42 17.18 2.05
C ILE A 91 -14.58 16.18 2.05
N LEU A 92 -14.31 14.95 1.59
CA LEU A 92 -15.34 13.91 1.45
C LEU A 92 -15.66 13.19 2.77
N LYS A 93 -14.84 13.39 3.81
CA LYS A 93 -14.98 12.75 5.13
C LYS A 93 -15.08 11.23 5.04
N LEU A 94 -14.38 10.64 4.07
CA LEU A 94 -14.31 9.18 3.93
C LEU A 94 -13.47 8.61 5.05
N ASN A 95 -13.80 7.37 5.44
CA ASN A 95 -13.00 6.61 6.39
C ASN A 95 -11.53 6.52 5.92
N SER A 96 -10.60 6.61 6.87
CA SER A 96 -9.17 6.55 6.57
C SER A 96 -8.78 5.34 5.71
N ILE A 97 -9.35 4.14 5.89
CA ILE A 97 -8.98 2.98 5.06
C ILE A 97 -9.25 3.20 3.58
N VAL A 98 -10.37 3.84 3.25
CA VAL A 98 -10.73 4.19 1.87
C VAL A 98 -9.74 5.21 1.31
N ALA A 99 -9.34 6.19 2.14
CA ALA A 99 -8.31 7.15 1.78
C ALA A 99 -6.92 6.52 1.61
N HIS A 100 -6.64 5.35 2.20
CA HIS A 100 -5.42 4.58 1.97
C HIS A 100 -5.51 3.71 0.70
N ILE A 101 -6.71 3.24 0.36
CA ILE A 101 -6.96 2.43 -0.84
C ILE A 101 -6.91 3.28 -2.12
N LEU A 102 -7.59 4.42 -2.16
CA LEU A 102 -7.82 5.14 -3.42
C LEU A 102 -6.55 5.72 -4.07
N PRO A 103 -5.62 6.38 -3.35
CA PRO A 103 -4.43 6.96 -3.97
C PRO A 103 -3.55 5.95 -4.72
N PRO A 104 -3.11 4.82 -4.11
CA PRO A 104 -2.30 3.85 -4.85
C PRO A 104 -3.07 3.20 -6.02
N MET A 105 -4.39 3.02 -5.90
CA MET A 105 -5.22 2.54 -7.00
C MET A 105 -5.20 3.51 -8.20
N ILE A 106 -5.44 4.80 -7.94
CA ILE A 106 -5.43 5.84 -8.97
C ILE A 106 -4.06 5.93 -9.63
N ILE A 107 -2.97 5.88 -8.85
CA ILE A 107 -1.62 5.92 -9.40
C ILE A 107 -1.32 4.71 -10.27
N GLY A 108 -1.69 3.50 -9.84
CA GLY A 108 -1.54 2.31 -10.67
C GLY A 108 -2.29 2.42 -12.00
N LEU A 109 -3.52 2.97 -11.98
CA LEU A 109 -4.30 3.22 -13.19
C LEU A 109 -3.63 4.25 -14.11
N ILE A 110 -3.17 5.39 -13.57
CA ILE A 110 -2.47 6.42 -14.37
C ILE A 110 -1.19 5.83 -14.98
N CYS A 111 -0.42 5.06 -14.21
CA CYS A 111 0.76 4.36 -14.70
C CYS A 111 0.43 3.40 -15.85
N ILE A 112 -0.64 2.62 -15.75
CA ILE A 112 -1.10 1.71 -16.81
C ILE A 112 -1.58 2.45 -18.06
N VAL A 113 -2.29 3.56 -17.89
CA VAL A 113 -2.74 4.40 -19.01
C VAL A 113 -1.55 4.98 -19.75
N TYR A 114 -0.52 5.42 -19.02
CA TYR A 114 0.74 5.90 -19.60
C TYR A 114 1.55 4.78 -20.24
N ARG A 115 1.56 3.59 -19.61
CA ARG A 115 2.37 2.43 -19.98
C ARG A 115 1.62 1.12 -19.78
N ARG A 116 1.04 0.62 -20.87
CA ARG A 116 0.24 -0.62 -20.88
C ARG A 116 1.03 -1.87 -20.52
N ASP A 117 2.36 -1.85 -20.65
CA ASP A 117 3.23 -2.96 -20.24
C ASP A 117 3.25 -3.18 -18.72
N PHE A 118 2.78 -2.21 -17.92
CA PHE A 118 2.66 -2.33 -16.46
C PHE A 118 1.42 -3.09 -15.98
N ILE A 119 0.46 -3.44 -16.85
CA ILE A 119 -0.78 -4.12 -16.43
C ILE A 119 -0.49 -5.41 -15.67
N VAL A 120 0.31 -6.30 -16.26
CA VAL A 120 0.63 -7.60 -15.65
C VAL A 120 1.45 -7.42 -14.37
N PRO A 121 2.53 -6.61 -14.36
CA PRO A 121 3.25 -6.30 -13.13
C PRO A 121 2.37 -5.76 -12.00
N ALA A 122 1.49 -4.81 -12.29
CA ALA A 122 0.60 -4.20 -11.31
C ALA A 122 -0.36 -5.23 -10.71
N LEU A 123 -1.05 -5.97 -11.56
CA LEU A 123 -2.07 -6.94 -11.14
C LEU A 123 -1.45 -8.07 -10.33
N LEU A 124 -0.31 -8.63 -10.79
CA LEU A 124 0.38 -9.66 -10.03
C LEU A 124 0.86 -9.10 -8.70
N SER A 125 1.50 -7.93 -8.67
CA SER A 125 1.96 -7.31 -7.41
C SER A 125 0.82 -7.11 -6.41
N GLY A 126 -0.33 -6.62 -6.88
CA GLY A 126 -1.54 -6.48 -6.06
C GLY A 126 -2.02 -7.83 -5.53
N LEU A 127 -2.20 -8.83 -6.38
CA LEU A 127 -2.66 -10.17 -5.97
C LEU A 127 -1.70 -10.83 -4.98
N PHE A 128 -0.39 -10.69 -5.20
CA PHE A 128 0.60 -11.24 -4.28
C PHE A 128 0.58 -10.54 -2.92
N LEU A 129 0.40 -9.21 -2.88
CA LEU A 129 0.21 -8.54 -1.60
C LEU A 129 -1.10 -8.95 -0.91
N VAL A 130 -2.19 -9.22 -1.62
CA VAL A 130 -3.40 -9.80 -1.01
C VAL A 130 -3.08 -11.11 -0.31
N ILE A 131 -2.34 -12.01 -0.95
CA ILE A 131 -1.93 -13.29 -0.36
C ILE A 131 -1.09 -13.05 0.89
N ILE A 132 -0.15 -12.12 0.85
CA ILE A 132 0.71 -11.79 1.99
C ILE A 132 -0.09 -11.16 3.13
N THR A 133 -0.98 -10.21 2.84
CA THR A 133 -1.90 -9.63 3.83
C THR A 133 -2.74 -10.71 4.48
N PHE A 134 -3.37 -11.57 3.66
CA PHE A 134 -4.23 -12.65 4.14
C PHE A 134 -3.46 -13.64 5.02
N ALA A 135 -2.28 -14.07 4.57
CA ALA A 135 -1.44 -15.00 5.33
C ALA A 135 -0.96 -14.39 6.64
N TRP A 136 -0.52 -13.12 6.62
CA TRP A 136 -0.07 -12.42 7.81
C TRP A 136 -1.19 -12.25 8.84
N GLN A 137 -2.37 -11.79 8.42
CA GLN A 137 -3.50 -11.63 9.34
C GLN A 137 -4.03 -12.97 9.85
N SER A 138 -4.12 -13.99 8.99
CA SER A 138 -4.50 -15.34 9.41
C SER A 138 -3.52 -15.91 10.44
N LEU A 139 -2.22 -15.66 10.28
CA LEU A 139 -1.19 -16.07 11.24
C LEU A 139 -1.39 -15.37 12.59
N ILE A 140 -1.67 -14.06 12.60
CA ILE A 140 -1.94 -13.33 13.85
C ILE A 140 -3.21 -13.87 14.52
N MET A 141 -4.29 -14.07 13.75
CA MET A 141 -5.54 -14.59 14.28
C MET A 141 -5.42 -16.00 14.88
N LEU A 142 -4.45 -16.81 14.41
CA LEU A 142 -4.16 -18.11 15.03
C LEU A 142 -3.70 -17.96 16.49
N PHE A 143 -2.94 -16.92 16.80
CA PHE A 143 -2.42 -16.65 18.15
C PHE A 143 -3.33 -15.72 18.96
N TYR A 144 -4.06 -14.83 18.29
CA TYR A 144 -4.95 -13.86 18.90
C TYR A 144 -6.25 -13.72 18.09
N PRO A 145 -7.24 -14.63 18.30
CA PRO A 145 -8.45 -14.69 17.47
C PRO A 145 -9.31 -13.41 17.47
N GLU A 146 -9.27 -12.65 18.54
CA GLU A 146 -10.04 -11.42 18.75
C GLU A 146 -9.33 -10.17 18.20
N VAL A 147 -8.17 -10.34 17.55
CA VAL A 147 -7.35 -9.23 17.05
C VAL A 147 -8.14 -8.26 16.17
N ILE A 148 -9.03 -8.78 15.32
CA ILE A 148 -9.81 -7.96 14.38
C ILE A 148 -10.79 -7.07 15.13
N SER A 149 -11.57 -7.63 16.07
CA SER A 149 -12.55 -6.87 16.85
C SER A 149 -11.91 -5.89 17.83
N ASN A 150 -10.69 -6.19 18.29
CA ASN A 150 -10.02 -5.39 19.32
C ASN A 150 -9.18 -4.25 18.72
N ILE A 151 -8.72 -4.39 17.49
CA ILE A 151 -7.86 -3.40 16.83
C ILE A 151 -8.61 -2.60 15.77
N TRP A 152 -9.49 -3.20 14.97
CA TRP A 152 -10.19 -2.46 13.93
C TRP A 152 -11.50 -1.88 14.45
N TYR A 153 -11.83 -0.67 14.02
CA TYR A 153 -13.18 -0.11 14.22
C TYR A 153 -14.13 -0.73 13.19
N VAL A 154 -14.48 -2.00 13.38
CA VAL A 154 -15.27 -2.80 12.43
C VAL A 154 -16.60 -2.12 12.05
N GLN A 155 -17.21 -1.37 12.97
CA GLN A 155 -18.43 -0.58 12.72
C GLN A 155 -18.26 0.53 11.66
N ASN A 156 -17.03 0.96 11.40
CA ASN A 156 -16.71 1.98 10.40
C ASN A 156 -16.30 1.36 9.04
N LEU A 157 -16.30 0.02 8.94
CA LEU A 157 -16.02 -0.74 7.73
C LEU A 157 -17.33 -1.22 7.09
N SER A 158 -17.25 -1.89 5.94
CA SER A 158 -18.41 -2.45 5.23
C SER A 158 -19.10 -3.60 5.99
N GLY A 159 -18.45 -4.18 7.00
CA GLY A 159 -18.90 -5.38 7.71
C GLY A 159 -18.68 -6.68 6.95
N VAL A 160 -18.07 -6.63 5.74
CA VAL A 160 -17.74 -7.84 4.97
C VAL A 160 -16.41 -8.42 5.45
N LEU A 161 -16.45 -9.64 5.98
CA LEU A 161 -15.26 -10.36 6.46
C LEU A 161 -14.97 -11.60 5.58
N ILE A 162 -13.70 -11.80 5.23
CA ILE A 162 -13.21 -13.00 4.54
C ILE A 162 -12.35 -13.77 5.52
N SER A 163 -12.83 -14.93 6.00
CA SER A 163 -12.18 -15.70 7.06
C SER A 163 -11.90 -14.87 8.34
N GLY A 164 -12.78 -13.91 8.64
CA GLY A 164 -12.65 -12.98 9.77
C GLY A 164 -11.83 -11.72 9.50
N ILE A 165 -11.13 -11.64 8.36
CA ILE A 165 -10.36 -10.46 7.95
C ILE A 165 -11.27 -9.46 7.22
N PRO A 166 -11.26 -8.16 7.55
CA PRO A 166 -12.03 -7.17 6.82
C PRO A 166 -11.64 -7.11 5.34
N LEU A 167 -12.63 -7.07 4.45
CA LEU A 167 -12.41 -7.01 3.01
C LEU A 167 -11.52 -5.83 2.61
N GLU A 168 -11.68 -4.69 3.29
CA GLU A 168 -10.91 -3.47 3.09
C GLU A 168 -9.41 -3.67 3.26
N GLU A 169 -8.97 -4.55 4.17
CA GLU A 169 -7.55 -4.89 4.35
C GLU A 169 -6.96 -5.55 3.11
N LEU A 170 -7.73 -6.47 2.51
CA LEU A 170 -7.32 -7.17 1.30
C LEU A 170 -7.31 -6.20 0.11
N ILE A 171 -8.31 -5.31 0.01
CA ILE A 171 -8.35 -4.27 -1.01
C ILE A 171 -7.18 -3.29 -0.83
N PHE A 172 -6.83 -2.94 0.41
CA PHE A 172 -5.67 -2.10 0.70
C PHE A 172 -4.37 -2.79 0.27
N GLY A 173 -4.17 -4.06 0.64
CA GLY A 173 -3.03 -4.86 0.19
C GLY A 173 -2.93 -4.91 -1.34
N PHE A 174 -4.04 -5.20 -2.02
CA PHE A 174 -4.10 -5.18 -3.48
C PHE A 174 -3.70 -3.81 -4.05
N SER A 175 -4.33 -2.75 -3.54
CA SER A 175 -4.14 -1.39 -4.03
C SER A 175 -2.69 -0.94 -3.89
N LEU A 176 -2.09 -1.17 -2.71
CA LEU A 176 -0.71 -0.84 -2.45
C LEU A 176 0.24 -1.55 -3.41
N GLY A 177 0.03 -2.85 -3.66
CA GLY A 177 0.87 -3.63 -4.57
C GLY A 177 0.71 -3.20 -6.02
N PHE A 178 -0.54 -2.94 -6.42
CA PHE A 178 -0.90 -2.46 -7.74
C PHE A 178 -0.28 -1.09 -8.05
N GLY A 179 -0.35 -0.14 -7.11
CA GLY A 179 0.18 1.21 -7.28
C GLY A 179 1.68 1.33 -7.08
N ALA A 180 2.21 0.78 -5.97
CA ALA A 180 3.60 0.99 -5.57
C ALA A 180 4.60 0.34 -6.53
N SER A 181 4.28 -0.85 -7.06
CA SER A 181 5.11 -1.52 -8.06
C SER A 181 5.24 -0.65 -9.31
N CYS A 182 4.13 -0.19 -9.89
CA CYS A 182 4.13 0.68 -11.06
C CYS A 182 4.90 1.99 -10.84
N PHE A 183 4.67 2.62 -9.69
CA PHE A 183 5.26 3.91 -9.37
C PHE A 183 6.79 3.81 -9.19
N TYR A 184 7.27 2.76 -8.53
CA TYR A 184 8.69 2.49 -8.37
C TYR A 184 9.40 2.27 -9.72
N GLU A 185 8.82 1.47 -10.60
CA GLU A 185 9.36 1.20 -11.94
C GLU A 185 9.48 2.47 -12.77
N LEU A 186 8.48 3.35 -12.67
CA LEU A 186 8.45 4.62 -13.40
C LEU A 186 9.45 5.64 -12.85
N LEU A 187 9.64 5.67 -11.52
CA LEU A 187 10.69 6.42 -10.84
C LEU A 187 12.09 6.02 -11.32
N MET A 188 12.30 4.71 -11.52
CA MET A 188 13.59 4.15 -11.90
C MET A 188 13.84 4.16 -13.41
N GLY A 189 12.80 4.33 -14.24
CA GLY A 189 12.91 4.33 -15.69
C GLY A 189 13.14 2.92 -16.25
N TYR A 190 12.41 1.95 -15.72
CA TYR A 190 12.53 0.54 -16.10
C TYR A 190 11.51 0.15 -17.18
N GLU A 191 11.90 -0.70 -18.13
CA GLU A 191 10.99 -1.32 -19.10
C GLU A 191 11.01 -2.85 -18.97
N TYR A 192 9.80 -3.43 -18.94
CA TYR A 192 9.60 -4.87 -18.97
C TYR A 192 9.58 -5.34 -20.41
N THR A 193 10.53 -6.17 -20.80
CA THR A 193 10.47 -6.86 -22.10
C THR A 193 9.63 -8.11 -21.97
N LYS A 194 8.59 -8.26 -22.81
CA LYS A 194 8.00 -9.58 -23.05
C LYS A 194 9.08 -10.49 -23.63
N LYS A 195 9.29 -11.65 -23.00
CA LYS A 195 9.96 -12.77 -23.67
C LYS A 195 9.07 -13.29 -24.78
#